data_AF-A0A2S8BCY7-F1
#
_entry.id   AF-A0A2S8BCY7-F1
#
_cell.length_a   1.000
_cell.length_b   1.000
_cell.length_c   1.000
_cell.angle_alpha   90.00
_cell.angle_beta   90.00
_cell.angle_gamma   90.00
#
_symmetry.space_group_name_H-M   'P 1'
#
loop_
_entity.id
_entity.type
_entity.pdbx_description
1 polymer ?
#
loop_
_entity_poly.entity_id
_entity_poly.type
_entity_poly.pdbx_seq_one_letter_code
_entity_poly.pdbx_strand_id
1 'polypeptide(L)'
;MGFEELGDDELIRWLGGWIANVAGTVDVAAAGDTENAGKITVSIQGDLVRLELNQAAKRMQPDSLSRAIERGYVQAYREALHQVGQVFDRIEQDVAGNAVLRRRIRRIREEHRDRSGLRRMLKRQAQRQEPTWDPAADPLRHRI
;
A
#
# COMPACT_ATOMS: atom_id res chain seq x y z
N MET A 1 -8.52 7.68 27.37
CA MET A 1 -7.92 6.34 27.24
C MET A 1 -6.63 6.49 26.45
N GLY A 2 -5.53 6.03 27.02
CA GLY A 2 -4.21 6.12 26.40
C GLY A 2 -3.99 5.02 25.37
N PHE A 3 -3.09 5.24 24.41
CA PHE A 3 -2.66 4.24 23.41
C PHE A 3 -2.18 2.92 24.04
N GLU A 4 -1.75 2.98 25.30
CA GLU A 4 -1.27 1.85 26.10
C GLU A 4 -2.38 0.93 26.62
N GLU A 5 -3.63 1.41 26.66
CA GLU A 5 -4.80 0.69 27.18
C GLU A 5 -5.56 -0.08 26.08
N LEU A 6 -5.18 0.09 24.81
CA LEU A 6 -5.84 -0.58 23.69
C LEU A 6 -5.61 -2.10 23.72
N GLY A 7 -6.69 -2.85 23.57
CA GLY A 7 -6.64 -4.30 23.37
C GLY A 7 -5.94 -4.68 22.06
N ASP A 8 -5.49 -5.94 21.92
CA ASP A 8 -4.74 -6.39 20.73
C ASP A 8 -5.52 -6.16 19.43
N ASP A 9 -6.83 -6.42 19.45
CA ASP A 9 -7.70 -6.21 18.28
C ASP A 9 -7.86 -4.73 17.91
N GLU A 10 -7.86 -3.82 18.88
CA GLU A 10 -7.95 -2.39 18.64
C GLU A 10 -6.64 -1.81 18.12
N LEU A 11 -5.52 -2.29 18.65
CA LEU A 11 -4.19 -1.94 18.16
C LEU A 11 -3.98 -2.43 16.72
N ILE A 12 -4.40 -3.66 16.40
CA ILE A 12 -4.39 -4.20 15.04
C ILE A 12 -5.32 -3.39 14.12
N ARG A 13 -6.51 -2.98 14.60
CA ARG A 13 -7.43 -2.13 13.82
C ARG A 13 -6.81 -0.77 13.52
N TRP A 14 -6.21 -0.13 14.51
CA TRP A 14 -5.57 1.17 14.36
C TRP A 14 -4.36 1.11 13.41
N LEU A 15 -3.49 0.10 13.58
CA LEU A 15 -2.36 -0.17 12.68
C LEU A 15 -2.83 -0.49 11.26
N GLY A 16 -3.85 -1.33 11.13
CA GLY A 16 -4.45 -1.68 9.84
C GLY A 16 -4.99 -0.46 9.11
N GLY A 17 -5.63 0.48 9.83
CA GLY A 17 -6.10 1.74 9.26
C GLY A 17 -4.97 2.58 8.64
N TRP A 18 -3.81 2.65 9.30
CA TRP A 18 -2.63 3.34 8.76
C TRP A 18 -2.02 2.58 7.58
N ILE A 19 -1.82 1.28 7.73
CA ILE A 19 -1.18 0.43 6.72
C ILE A 19 -2.03 0.33 5.45
N ALA A 20 -3.36 0.33 5.56
CA ALA A 20 -4.27 0.27 4.42
C ALA A 20 -4.16 1.47 3.48
N ASN A 21 -3.66 2.62 3.96
CA ASN A 21 -3.44 3.82 3.17
C ASN A 21 -2.02 3.91 2.57
N VAL A 22 -1.14 2.93 2.87
CA VAL A 22 0.21 2.91 2.32
C VAL A 22 0.18 2.50 0.85
N ALA A 23 0.82 3.30 0.02
CA ALA A 23 1.00 3.05 -1.40
C ALA A 23 2.41 3.43 -1.83
N GLY A 24 3.03 2.58 -2.63
CA GLY A 24 4.33 2.88 -3.23
C GLY A 24 4.13 3.57 -4.56
N THR A 25 4.97 4.57 -4.84
CA THR A 25 4.97 5.32 -6.09
C THR A 25 6.35 5.28 -6.71
N VAL A 26 6.43 4.88 -7.98
CA VAL A 26 7.70 4.84 -8.71
C VAL A 26 7.54 5.44 -10.10
N ASP A 27 8.66 5.85 -10.67
CA ASP A 27 8.73 6.31 -12.04
C ASP A 27 8.62 5.14 -13.02
N VAL A 28 7.93 5.37 -14.14
CA VAL A 28 7.82 4.41 -15.24
C VAL A 28 8.93 4.74 -16.24
N ALA A 29 10.01 3.97 -16.23
CA ALA A 29 11.13 4.15 -17.16
C ALA A 29 11.44 2.86 -17.92
N ALA A 30 11.76 2.99 -19.22
CA ALA A 30 12.31 1.89 -19.99
C ALA A 30 13.75 1.59 -19.54
N ALA A 31 14.18 0.34 -19.73
CA ALA A 31 15.56 -0.02 -19.41
C ALA A 31 16.48 0.66 -20.42
N GLY A 32 17.45 1.42 -19.91
CA GLY A 32 18.42 2.14 -20.74
C GLY A 32 17.91 3.50 -21.26
N ASP A 33 16.72 3.93 -20.85
CA ASP A 33 16.16 5.23 -21.22
C ASP A 33 16.21 6.18 -20.02
N THR A 34 16.68 7.40 -20.22
CA THR A 34 16.78 8.42 -19.15
C THR A 34 15.50 9.24 -19.03
N GLU A 35 14.64 9.22 -20.05
CA GLU A 35 13.39 9.96 -20.06
C GLU A 35 12.32 9.17 -19.28
N ASN A 36 11.87 9.73 -18.16
CA ASN A 36 10.78 9.17 -17.38
C ASN A 36 9.47 9.24 -18.18
N ALA A 37 8.79 8.11 -18.38
CA ALA A 37 7.54 8.01 -19.12
C ALA A 37 6.30 8.32 -18.25
N GLY A 38 6.45 8.38 -16.93
CA GLY A 38 5.32 8.62 -16.05
C GLY A 38 5.53 8.16 -14.61
N LYS A 39 4.44 8.06 -13.86
CA LYS A 39 4.44 7.54 -12.49
C LYS A 39 3.36 6.49 -12.33
N ILE A 40 3.69 5.47 -11.54
CA ILE A 40 2.75 4.42 -11.16
C ILE A 40 2.69 4.32 -9.64
N THR A 41 1.47 4.31 -9.11
CA THR A 41 1.18 4.17 -7.68
C THR A 41 0.38 2.90 -7.46
N VAL A 42 0.87 2.04 -6.57
CA VAL A 42 0.27 0.75 -6.24
C VAL A 42 0.07 0.66 -4.73
N SER A 43 -1.12 0.22 -4.31
CA SER A 43 -1.44 0.04 -2.90
C SER A 43 -0.76 -1.19 -2.32
N ILE A 44 -0.69 -1.28 -1.00
CA ILE A 44 -0.19 -2.48 -0.31
C ILE A 44 -1.05 -3.73 -0.56
N GLN A 45 -2.30 -3.56 -1.01
CA GLN A 45 -3.20 -4.62 -1.43
C GLN A 45 -2.83 -5.19 -2.82
N GLY A 46 -2.01 -4.46 -3.57
CA GLY A 46 -1.67 -4.76 -4.96
C GLY A 46 -2.63 -4.14 -5.97
N ASP A 47 -3.49 -3.22 -5.54
CA ASP A 47 -4.39 -2.53 -6.46
C ASP A 47 -3.66 -1.37 -7.12
N LEU A 48 -3.85 -1.20 -8.44
CA LEU A 48 -3.38 -0.02 -9.14
C LEU A 48 -4.20 1.18 -8.68
N VAL A 49 -3.57 2.11 -7.97
CA VAL A 49 -4.22 3.33 -7.47
C VAL A 49 -4.18 4.42 -8.53
N ARG A 50 -3.03 4.59 -9.19
CA ARG A 50 -2.82 5.65 -10.18
C ARG A 50 -1.76 5.27 -11.21
N LEU A 51 -2.01 5.62 -12.45
CA LEU A 51 -1.02 5.58 -13.55
C LEU A 51 -1.09 6.91 -14.29
N GLU A 52 0.01 7.66 -14.27
CA GLU A 52 0.13 8.95 -14.94
C GLU A 52 1.22 8.84 -15.99
N LEU A 53 0.84 8.88 -17.27
CA LEU A 53 1.79 8.86 -18.38
C LEU A 53 1.99 10.28 -18.92
N ASN A 54 3.23 10.61 -19.26
CA ASN A 54 3.58 11.92 -19.83
C ASN A 54 3.85 11.83 -21.34
N GLN A 55 4.37 12.91 -21.94
CA GLN A 55 4.64 12.95 -23.38
C GLN A 55 5.74 11.98 -23.82
N ALA A 56 6.69 11.63 -22.96
CA ALA A 56 7.74 10.66 -23.28
C ALA A 56 7.13 9.27 -23.54
N ALA A 57 6.10 8.88 -22.80
CA ALA A 57 5.38 7.62 -23.04
C ALA A 57 4.83 7.50 -24.46
N LYS A 58 4.43 8.61 -25.09
CA LYS A 58 3.90 8.60 -26.48
C LYS A 58 4.97 8.33 -27.53
N ARG A 59 6.24 8.58 -27.21
CA ARG A 59 7.38 8.36 -28.10
C ARG A 59 7.94 6.94 -27.96
N MET A 60 7.56 6.23 -26.91
CA MET A 60 8.02 4.87 -26.66
C MET A 60 7.31 3.87 -27.56
N GLN A 61 8.03 2.81 -27.93
CA GLN A 61 7.41 1.66 -28.56
C GLN A 61 6.42 0.99 -27.58
N PRO A 62 5.24 0.52 -28.05
CA PRO A 62 4.22 -0.05 -27.18
C PRO A 62 4.72 -1.20 -26.29
N ASP A 63 5.52 -2.11 -26.85
CA ASP A 63 6.10 -3.23 -26.10
C ASP A 63 7.05 -2.77 -24.99
N SER A 64 7.85 -1.74 -25.27
CA SER A 64 8.78 -1.15 -24.30
C SER A 64 8.04 -0.43 -23.18
N LEU A 65 6.95 0.29 -23.51
CA LEU A 65 6.10 0.94 -22.52
C LEU A 65 5.37 -0.09 -21.64
N SER A 66 4.83 -1.15 -22.24
CA SER A 66 4.16 -2.24 -21.48
C SER A 66 5.10 -2.85 -20.44
N ARG A 67 6.32 -3.23 -20.85
CA ARG A 67 7.34 -3.78 -19.94
C ARG A 67 7.79 -2.76 -18.88
N ALA A 68 7.82 -1.47 -19.23
CA ALA A 68 8.16 -0.42 -18.27
C ALA A 68 7.07 -0.30 -17.19
N ILE A 69 5.79 -0.33 -17.57
CA ILE A 69 4.64 -0.29 -16.66
C ILE A 69 4.62 -1.54 -15.77
N GLU A 70 4.82 -2.74 -16.32
CA GLU A 70 4.86 -3.99 -15.54
C GLU A 70 5.96 -3.98 -14.48
N ARG A 71 7.17 -3.55 -14.86
CA ARG A 71 8.29 -3.42 -13.91
C ARG A 71 8.01 -2.34 -12.87
N GLY A 72 7.49 -1.19 -13.31
CA GLY A 72 7.08 -0.11 -12.43
C GLY A 72 6.03 -0.56 -11.41
N TYR A 73 5.03 -1.36 -11.83
CA TYR A 73 4.03 -1.91 -10.92
C TYR A 73 4.66 -2.79 -9.84
N VAL A 74 5.56 -3.71 -10.22
CA VAL A 74 6.25 -4.59 -9.25
C VAL A 74 7.13 -3.78 -8.31
N GLN A 75 7.80 -2.74 -8.81
CA GLN A 75 8.63 -1.85 -8.01
C GLN A 75 7.80 -0.99 -7.04
N ALA A 76 6.71 -0.38 -7.49
CA ALA A 76 5.79 0.36 -6.63
C ALA A 76 5.18 -0.53 -5.55
N TYR A 77 4.84 -1.78 -5.88
CA TYR A 77 4.35 -2.71 -4.87
C TYR A 77 5.42 -3.06 -3.82
N ARG A 78 6.68 -3.24 -4.24
CA ARG A 78 7.81 -3.44 -3.30
C ARG A 78 8.07 -2.21 -2.45
N GLU A 79 7.96 -1.03 -3.03
CA GLU A 79 8.08 0.25 -2.32
C GLU A 79 6.97 0.41 -1.27
N ALA A 80 5.72 0.03 -1.60
CA ALA A 80 4.62 0.01 -0.64
C ALA A 80 4.95 -0.89 0.56
N LEU A 81 5.47 -2.10 0.32
CA LEU A 81 5.90 -3.01 1.38
C LEU A 81 7.05 -2.44 2.23
N HIS A 82 7.99 -1.74 1.60
CA HIS A 82 9.07 -1.06 2.31
C HIS A 82 8.54 0.04 3.24
N GLN A 83 7.62 0.87 2.76
CA GLN A 83 6.99 1.93 3.54
C GLN A 83 6.19 1.39 4.73
N VAL A 84 5.51 0.24 4.59
CA VAL A 84 4.89 -0.44 5.74
C VAL A 84 5.91 -0.78 6.81
N GLY A 85 7.11 -1.26 6.42
CA GLY A 85 8.21 -1.49 7.33
C GLY A 85 8.61 -0.23 8.10
N GLN A 86 8.73 0.91 7.41
CA GLN A 86 9.05 2.20 8.03
C GLN A 86 7.97 2.67 9.00
N VAL A 87 6.69 2.44 8.69
CA VAL A 87 5.56 2.72 9.61
C VAL A 87 5.73 1.93 10.91
N PHE A 88 6.01 0.62 10.82
CA PHE A 88 6.28 -0.19 12.01
C PHE A 88 7.51 0.30 12.79
N ASP A 89 8.60 0.65 12.11
CA ASP A 89 9.82 1.15 12.76
C ASP A 89 9.57 2.44 13.53
N ARG A 90 8.80 3.38 12.95
CA ARG A 90 8.42 4.64 13.61
C ARG A 90 7.56 4.37 14.84
N ILE A 91 6.56 3.50 14.73
CA ILE A 91 5.66 3.19 15.85
C ILE A 91 6.43 2.48 16.98
N GLU A 92 7.37 1.58 16.66
CA GLU A 92 8.25 0.95 17.66
C GLU A 92 9.12 1.98 18.41
N GLN A 93 9.57 3.04 17.73
CA GLN A 93 10.32 4.14 18.35
C GLN A 93 9.42 4.99 19.27
N ASP A 94 8.22 5.34 18.81
CA ASP A 94 7.25 6.14 19.58
C ASP A 94 6.85 5.44 20.89
N VAL A 95 6.83 4.10 20.92
CA VAL A 95 6.51 3.31 22.11
C VAL A 95 7.75 2.80 22.88
N ALA A 96 8.95 3.29 22.59
CA ALA A 96 10.18 2.74 23.15
C ALA A 96 10.21 2.74 24.70
N GLY A 97 9.53 3.68 25.35
CA GLY A 97 9.37 3.75 26.80
C GLY A 97 8.42 2.71 27.41
N ASN A 98 7.61 2.03 26.58
CA ASN A 98 6.65 1.02 27.02
C ASN A 98 7.03 -0.37 26.47
N ALA A 99 7.74 -1.15 27.31
CA ALA A 99 8.25 -2.46 26.92
C ALA A 99 7.15 -3.48 26.54
N VAL A 100 5.97 -3.39 27.15
CA VAL A 100 4.84 -4.28 26.86
C VAL A 100 4.29 -3.98 25.47
N LEU A 101 4.03 -2.71 25.20
CA LEU A 101 3.48 -2.26 23.92
C LEU A 101 4.47 -2.49 22.77
N ARG A 102 5.76 -2.25 23.00
CA ARG A 102 6.82 -2.57 22.03
C ARG A 102 6.89 -4.05 21.67
N ARG A 103 6.75 -4.95 22.66
CA ARG A 103 6.69 -6.40 22.40
C ARG A 103 5.44 -6.78 21.58
N ARG A 104 4.31 -6.15 21.86
CA ARG A 104 3.05 -6.38 21.12
C ARG A 104 3.18 -5.94 19.65
N ILE A 105 3.74 -4.76 19.38
CA ILE A 105 3.96 -4.27 18.01
C ILE A 105 4.92 -5.19 17.24
N ARG A 106 6.00 -5.66 17.88
CA ARG A 106 6.94 -6.62 17.26
C ARG A 106 6.27 -7.93 16.88
N ARG A 107 5.44 -8.47 17.77
CA ARG A 107 4.65 -9.66 17.49
C ARG A 107 3.71 -9.45 16.29
N ILE A 108 3.01 -8.32 16.24
CA ILE A 108 2.14 -7.98 15.10
C ILE A 108 2.97 -7.89 13.81
N ARG A 109 4.13 -7.23 13.84
CA ARG A 109 5.05 -7.15 12.71
C ARG A 109 5.52 -8.53 12.24
N GLU A 110 5.81 -9.45 13.16
CA GLU A 110 6.24 -10.82 12.86
C GLU A 110 5.11 -11.66 12.25
N GLU A 111 3.90 -11.59 12.81
CA GLU A 111 2.70 -12.27 12.28
C GLU A 111 2.30 -11.77 10.87
N HIS A 112 2.74 -10.57 10.52
CA HIS A 112 2.42 -9.87 9.27
C HIS A 112 3.65 -9.54 8.43
N ARG A 113 4.78 -10.24 8.66
CA ARG A 113 6.03 -10.00 7.92
C ARG A 113 5.94 -10.45 6.46
N ASP A 114 5.11 -11.45 6.19
CA ASP A 114 4.92 -12.04 4.88
C ASP A 114 3.68 -11.48 4.16
N ARG A 115 3.67 -11.60 2.84
CA ARG A 115 2.56 -11.14 1.98
C ARG A 115 1.22 -11.74 2.42
N SER A 116 1.24 -12.99 2.88
CA SER A 116 0.05 -13.71 3.35
C SER A 116 -0.47 -13.15 4.67
N GLY A 117 0.42 -12.82 5.61
CA GLY A 117 0.12 -12.09 6.84
C GLY A 117 -0.53 -10.74 6.54
N LEU A 118 0.14 -9.86 5.79
CA LEU A 118 -0.41 -8.54 5.40
C LEU A 118 -1.78 -8.64 4.74
N ARG A 119 -1.93 -9.57 3.79
CA ARG A 119 -3.22 -9.81 3.12
C ARG A 119 -4.31 -10.27 4.10
N ARG A 120 -3.97 -11.06 5.12
CA ARG A 120 -4.93 -11.48 6.18
C ARG A 120 -5.36 -10.31 7.04
N MET A 121 -4.43 -9.43 7.45
CA MET A 121 -4.75 -8.22 8.21
C MET A 121 -5.68 -7.29 7.45
N LEU A 122 -5.34 -7.01 6.19
CA LEU A 122 -6.12 -6.14 5.31
C LEU A 122 -7.49 -6.75 4.97
N LYS A 123 -7.56 -8.08 4.73
CA LYS A 123 -8.85 -8.78 4.54
C LYS A 123 -9.74 -8.73 5.78
N ARG A 124 -9.19 -8.92 6.98
CA ARG A 124 -9.97 -8.81 8.23
C ARG A 124 -10.53 -7.41 8.42
N GLN A 125 -9.80 -6.38 7.99
CA GLN A 125 -10.30 -5.01 8.00
C GLN A 125 -11.39 -4.79 6.95
N ALA A 126 -11.19 -5.24 5.71
CA ALA A 126 -12.17 -5.11 4.61
C ALA A 126 -13.45 -5.93 4.82
N GLN A 127 -13.39 -7.03 5.59
CA GLN A 127 -14.60 -7.79 5.98
C GLN A 127 -15.38 -7.13 7.11
N ARG A 128 -14.75 -6.24 7.89
CA ARG A 128 -15.37 -5.51 9.00
C ARG A 128 -15.87 -4.13 8.57
N GLN A 129 -15.26 -3.54 7.55
CA GLN A 129 -15.83 -2.44 6.79
C GLN A 129 -16.72 -3.07 5.72
N GLU A 130 -18.00 -3.32 6.01
CA GLU A 130 -18.92 -3.70 4.93
C GLU A 130 -18.75 -2.68 3.79
N PRO A 131 -18.36 -3.12 2.58
CA PRO A 131 -18.37 -2.22 1.45
C PRO A 131 -19.85 -1.93 1.18
N THR A 132 -20.35 -0.82 1.70
CA THR A 132 -21.61 -0.26 1.22
C THR A 132 -21.32 0.16 -0.21
N TRP A 133 -21.52 -0.78 -1.14
CA TRP A 133 -21.49 -0.49 -2.56
C TRP A 133 -22.52 0.62 -2.80
N ASP A 134 -22.03 1.81 -3.11
CA ASP A 134 -22.87 2.94 -3.49
C ASP A 134 -23.08 2.91 -5.02
N PRO A 135 -24.26 2.52 -5.52
CA PRO A 135 -24.57 2.55 -6.94
C PRO A 135 -24.56 3.96 -7.57
N ALA A 136 -24.39 5.03 -6.79
CA ALA A 136 -24.17 6.39 -7.30
C ALA A 136 -22.69 6.72 -7.57
N ALA A 137 -21.73 5.93 -7.06
CA ALA A 137 -20.30 6.13 -7.22
C ALA A 137 -19.68 5.29 -8.37
N ASP A 138 -20.50 4.57 -9.14
CA ASP A 138 -20.07 3.77 -10.28
C ASP A 138 -19.67 4.66 -11.47
N PRO A 139 -18.38 4.74 -11.85
CA PRO A 139 -17.93 5.56 -12.98
C PRO A 139 -18.43 5.04 -14.34
N LEU A 140 -19.04 3.84 -14.39
CA LEU A 140 -19.66 3.28 -15.58
C LEU A 140 -21.15 3.64 -15.70
N ARG A 141 -21.74 4.28 -14.67
CA ARG A 141 -23.09 4.87 -14.76
C ARG A 141 -23.06 6.28 -15.34
N HIS A 142 -22.49 6.43 -16.52
CA HIS A 142 -22.93 7.50 -17.41
C HIS A 142 -24.19 7.04 -18.14
N ARG A 143 -25.23 7.84 -17.93
CA ARG A 143 -26.58 7.77 -18.49
C ARG A 143 -26.54 7.55 -20.01
N ILE A 144 -27.43 6.65 -20.46
CA ILE A 144 -28.19 6.62 -21.73
C ILE A 144 -27.45 7.12 -22.98
#